data_AF-A0A239V7J1-F1
#
_entry.id   AF-A0A239V7J1-F1
#
_cell.length_a   1.000
_cell.length_b   1.000
_cell.length_c   1.000
_cell.angle_alpha   90.00
_cell.angle_beta   90.00
_cell.angle_gamma   90.00
#
_symmetry.space_group_name_H-M   'P 1'
#
loop_
_entity.id
_entity.type
_entity.pdbx_description
1 polymer ?
#
loop_
_entity_poly.entity_id
_entity_poly.type
_entity_poly.pdbx_seq_one_letter_code
_entity_poly.pdbx_strand_id
1 'polypeptide(L)'
;MQNIKGFLDIHTYGEMILWPFGYTTEEKDEGKTAEQSAKLAALGKKIASLNGFAPMQTSSSYITDGEASDWAWGDQGIPALTMELSPKEKTSEGNGPFYPAGKLIPQLVQRNREAILTFIELSA
;
A
#
# COMPACT_ATOMS: atom_id res chain seq x y z
N MET A 1 3.78 25.26 -2.17
CA MET A 1 4.42 24.11 -2.84
C MET A 1 4.24 22.89 -1.95
N GLN A 2 4.03 21.71 -2.53
CA GLN A 2 3.89 20.45 -1.79
C GLN A 2 5.25 20.02 -1.21
N ASN A 3 5.29 19.59 0.05
CA ASN A 3 6.50 19.22 0.79
C ASN A 3 6.47 17.79 1.35
N ILE A 4 5.32 17.12 1.33
CA ILE A 4 5.19 15.71 1.73
C ILE A 4 5.97 14.85 0.73
N LYS A 5 6.72 13.88 1.25
CA LYS A 5 7.66 13.08 0.44
C LYS A 5 7.24 11.61 0.27
N GLY A 6 6.33 11.14 1.12
CA GLY A 6 5.66 9.85 0.95
C GLY A 6 4.31 9.83 1.67
N PHE A 7 3.39 9.01 1.17
CA PHE A 7 2.07 8.79 1.72
C PHE A 7 1.80 7.28 1.84
N LEU A 8 1.50 6.80 3.05
CA LEU A 8 1.16 5.40 3.29
C LEU A 8 -0.24 5.34 3.92
N ASP A 9 -1.21 4.82 3.16
CA ASP A 9 -2.58 4.64 3.62
C ASP A 9 -2.73 3.23 4.22
N ILE A 10 -2.98 3.13 5.52
CA ILE A 10 -2.94 1.85 6.25
C ILE A 10 -4.37 1.36 6.49
N HIS A 11 -4.69 0.21 5.90
CA HIS A 11 -5.97 -0.47 5.97
C HIS A 11 -5.83 -1.89 6.55
N THR A 12 -6.97 -2.55 6.73
CA THR A 12 -7.10 -4.00 6.88
C THR A 12 -8.27 -4.43 6.00
N TYR A 13 -8.24 -5.54 5.29
CA TYR A 13 -7.33 -6.68 5.39
C TYR A 13 -6.95 -7.22 4.01
N GLY A 14 -5.92 -8.06 3.96
CA GLY A 14 -5.59 -8.80 2.73
C GLY A 14 -4.10 -9.12 2.57
N GLU A 15 -3.25 -8.57 3.42
CA GLU A 15 -1.78 -8.69 3.30
C GLU A 15 -1.29 -8.24 1.93
N MET A 16 -1.60 -7.00 1.56
CA MET A 16 -1.25 -6.41 0.26
C MET A 16 -0.51 -5.09 0.41
N ILE A 17 0.38 -4.81 -0.55
CA ILE A 17 0.91 -3.47 -0.80
C ILE A 17 0.44 -3.05 -2.18
N LEU A 18 -0.39 -2.01 -2.21
CA LEU A 18 -1.05 -1.52 -3.40
C LEU A 18 -0.43 -0.19 -3.82
N TRP A 19 -0.26 0.00 -5.13
CA TRP A 19 0.08 1.30 -5.71
C TRP A 19 -1.00 1.75 -6.70
N PRO A 20 -1.19 3.07 -6.86
CA PRO A 20 -2.02 3.66 -7.90
C PRO A 20 -1.72 3.14 -9.32
N PHE A 21 -2.67 3.13 -10.24
CA PHE A 21 -4.01 3.70 -10.07
C PHE A 21 -5.09 2.66 -9.75
N GLY A 22 -6.05 3.03 -8.91
CA GLY A 22 -7.25 2.25 -8.62
C GLY A 22 -8.31 2.32 -9.71
N TYR A 23 -8.50 3.49 -10.32
CA TYR A 23 -9.65 3.71 -11.22
C TYR A 23 -9.45 3.16 -12.64
N THR A 24 -8.25 2.66 -12.96
CA THR A 24 -7.89 2.16 -14.28
C THR A 24 -6.92 0.99 -14.20
N THR A 25 -6.97 0.09 -15.20
CA THR A 25 -6.00 -1.00 -15.36
C THR A 25 -4.73 -0.56 -16.09
N GLU A 26 -4.68 0.68 -16.59
CA GLU A 26 -3.47 1.24 -17.16
C GLU A 26 -2.40 1.48 -16.08
N GLU A 27 -1.14 1.18 -16.38
CA GLU A 27 -0.03 1.34 -15.42
C GLU A 27 0.29 2.81 -15.10
N LYS A 28 -0.24 3.75 -15.88
CA LYS A 28 -0.01 5.19 -15.71
C LYS A 28 -1.25 6.00 -16.09
N ASP A 29 -1.39 7.17 -15.49
CA ASP A 29 -2.38 8.18 -15.86
C ASP A 29 -1.79 9.31 -16.71
N GLU A 30 -2.65 10.21 -17.18
CA GLU A 30 -2.30 11.56 -17.59
C GLU A 30 -1.37 12.24 -16.57
N GLY A 31 -0.31 12.88 -17.06
CA GLY A 31 0.67 13.55 -16.21
C GLY A 31 1.72 12.65 -15.54
N LYS A 32 1.67 11.32 -15.71
CA LYS A 32 2.73 10.39 -15.27
C LYS A 32 3.44 9.74 -16.45
N THR A 33 4.77 9.65 -16.35
CA THR A 33 5.58 8.88 -17.30
C THR A 33 5.60 7.40 -16.92
N ALA A 34 5.84 6.51 -17.88
CA ALA A 34 6.01 5.09 -17.61
C ALA A 34 7.15 4.83 -16.61
N GLU A 35 8.22 5.62 -16.66
CA GLU A 35 9.34 5.51 -15.71
C GLU A 35 8.91 5.88 -14.28
N GLN A 36 8.11 6.94 -14.10
CA GLN A 36 7.58 7.34 -12.80
C GLN A 36 6.68 6.24 -12.20
N SER A 37 5.75 5.71 -13.00
CA SER A 37 4.90 4.59 -12.57
C SER A 37 5.72 3.34 -12.22
N ALA A 38 6.72 2.99 -13.04
CA ALA A 38 7.58 1.85 -12.78
C ALA A 38 8.40 2.01 -11.48
N LYS A 39 8.85 3.23 -11.15
CA LYS A 39 9.52 3.52 -9.87
C LYS A 39 8.60 3.34 -8.67
N LEU A 40 7.35 3.79 -8.77
CA LEU A 40 6.35 3.60 -7.70
C LEU A 40 6.02 2.11 -7.50
N ALA A 41 5.82 1.37 -8.59
CA ALA A 41 5.61 -0.07 -8.53
C ALA A 41 6.82 -0.82 -7.95
N ALA A 42 8.04 -0.38 -8.27
CA ALA A 42 9.26 -0.94 -7.70
C ALA A 42 9.38 -0.67 -6.19
N LEU A 43 9.00 0.54 -5.73
CA LEU A 43 8.88 0.84 -4.31
C LEU A 43 7.87 -0.08 -3.63
N GLY A 44 6.65 -0.23 -4.17
CA GLY A 44 5.64 -1.13 -3.64
C GLY A 44 6.12 -2.58 -3.52
N LYS A 45 6.75 -3.11 -4.58
CA LYS A 45 7.37 -4.46 -4.57
C LYS A 45 8.46 -4.61 -3.52
N LYS A 46 9.31 -3.58 -3.34
CA LYS A 46 10.35 -3.57 -2.31
C LYS A 46 9.73 -3.63 -0.91
N ILE A 47 8.74 -2.79 -0.62
CA ILE A 47 8.06 -2.77 0.67
C ILE A 47 7.37 -4.11 0.96
N ALA A 48 6.66 -4.66 -0.02
CA ALA A 48 5.98 -5.96 0.09
C ALA A 48 6.95 -7.11 0.42
N SER A 49 8.17 -7.07 -0.12
CA SER A 49 9.18 -8.10 0.15
C SER A 49 9.62 -8.18 1.61
N LEU A 50 9.45 -7.10 2.39
CA LEU A 50 9.91 -7.00 3.78
C LEU A 50 8.92 -7.58 4.80
N ASN A 51 7.63 -7.66 4.46
CA ASN A 51 6.59 -8.23 5.32
C ASN A 51 5.88 -9.46 4.71
N GLY A 52 6.24 -9.83 3.47
CA GLY A 52 5.69 -10.96 2.73
C GLY A 52 4.27 -10.71 2.21
N PHE A 53 3.87 -9.45 2.04
CA PHE A 53 2.57 -9.09 1.47
C PHE A 53 2.59 -9.23 -0.06
N ALA A 54 1.41 -9.33 -0.67
CA ALA A 54 1.26 -9.38 -2.12
C ALA A 54 1.38 -7.96 -2.72
N PRO A 55 2.34 -7.70 -3.63
CA PRO A 55 2.44 -6.43 -4.33
C PRO A 55 1.56 -6.40 -5.58
N MET A 56 0.72 -5.39 -5.76
CA MET A 56 -0.05 -5.20 -7.01
C MET A 56 -0.49 -3.74 -7.23
N GLN A 57 -0.89 -3.40 -8.44
CA GLN A 57 -1.65 -2.16 -8.67
C GLN A 57 -3.04 -2.33 -8.05
N THR A 58 -3.59 -1.27 -7.44
CA THR A 58 -4.90 -1.33 -6.77
C THR A 58 -5.99 -1.95 -7.66
N SER A 59 -6.07 -1.52 -8.93
CA SER A 59 -7.06 -2.01 -9.91
C SER A 59 -6.95 -3.52 -10.23
N SER A 60 -5.83 -4.17 -9.90
CA SER A 60 -5.70 -5.64 -10.02
C SER A 60 -6.54 -6.40 -9.00
N SER A 61 -6.93 -5.75 -7.89
CA SER A 61 -7.89 -6.31 -6.93
C SER A 61 -9.31 -6.05 -7.42
N TYR A 62 -9.67 -4.78 -7.59
CA TYR A 62 -10.91 -4.30 -8.21
C TYR A 62 -10.75 -2.80 -8.52
N ILE A 63 -11.57 -2.28 -9.44
CA ILE A 63 -11.56 -0.85 -9.79
C ILE A 63 -12.09 -0.02 -8.61
N THR A 64 -11.34 1.00 -8.23
CA THR A 64 -11.70 1.99 -7.19
C THR A 64 -11.48 3.40 -7.73
N ASP A 65 -12.46 4.29 -7.59
CA ASP A 65 -12.26 5.73 -7.80
C ASP A 65 -12.24 6.47 -6.46
N GLY A 66 -11.51 7.59 -6.40
CA GLY A 66 -11.45 8.44 -5.21
C GLY A 66 -10.60 7.91 -4.05
N GLU A 67 -9.72 6.91 -4.27
CA GLU A 67 -8.80 6.48 -3.21
C GLU A 67 -7.73 7.54 -2.89
N ALA A 68 -7.31 7.59 -1.62
CA ALA A 68 -6.38 8.61 -1.15
C ALA A 68 -5.02 8.52 -1.86
N SER A 69 -4.55 7.30 -2.15
CA SER A 69 -3.29 7.04 -2.84
C SER A 69 -3.30 7.55 -4.29
N ASP A 70 -4.42 7.41 -5.00
CA ASP A 70 -4.60 7.94 -6.36
C ASP A 70 -4.48 9.45 -6.39
N TRP A 71 -5.13 10.15 -5.45
CA TRP A 71 -5.02 11.61 -5.35
C TRP A 71 -3.60 12.05 -4.96
N ALA A 72 -3.00 11.41 -3.96
CA ALA A 72 -1.65 11.75 -3.50
C ALA A 72 -0.61 11.57 -4.62
N TRP A 73 -0.70 10.50 -5.40
CA TRP A 73 0.20 10.26 -6.52
C TRP A 73 -0.14 11.10 -7.75
N GLY A 74 -1.40 11.04 -8.20
CA GLY A 74 -1.90 11.67 -9.42
C GLY A 74 -1.76 13.18 -9.38
N ASP A 75 -2.36 13.82 -8.37
CA ASP A 75 -2.47 15.28 -8.26
C ASP A 75 -1.24 15.90 -7.57
N GLN A 76 -0.79 15.30 -6.46
CA GLN A 76 0.28 15.89 -5.64
C GLN A 76 1.68 15.39 -6.00
N GLY A 77 1.81 14.34 -6.81
CA GLY A 77 3.10 13.74 -7.18
C GLY A 77 3.84 13.08 -6.01
N ILE A 78 3.13 12.77 -4.92
CA ILE A 78 3.68 12.13 -3.72
C ILE A 78 3.73 10.62 -3.97
N PRO A 79 4.89 9.94 -3.79
CA PRO A 79 4.94 8.48 -3.75
C PRO A 79 3.94 7.94 -2.72
N ALA A 80 2.91 7.24 -3.21
CA ALA A 80 1.78 6.81 -2.39
C ALA A 80 1.54 5.31 -2.53
N LEU A 81 1.37 4.63 -1.38
CA LEU A 81 1.02 3.22 -1.31
C LEU A 81 -0.14 3.02 -0.33
N THR A 82 -0.96 2.01 -0.59
CA THR A 82 -1.92 1.48 0.38
C THR A 82 -1.38 0.16 0.96
N MET A 83 -1.39 0.01 2.28
CA MET A 83 -0.99 -1.22 2.97
C MET A 83 -2.21 -1.87 3.62
N GLU A 84 -2.62 -3.02 3.08
CA GLU A 84 -3.68 -3.84 3.65
C GLU A 84 -3.06 -4.83 4.62
N LEU A 85 -3.17 -4.57 5.92
CA LEU A 85 -2.56 -5.37 6.97
C LEU A 85 -3.17 -6.78 7.07
N SER A 86 -2.53 -7.60 7.90
CA SER A 86 -3.04 -8.91 8.27
C SER A 86 -4.44 -8.83 8.90
N PRO A 87 -5.23 -9.90 8.78
CA PRO A 87 -4.89 -11.18 8.16
C PRO A 87 -5.14 -11.20 6.64
N LYS A 88 -4.58 -12.18 5.94
CA LYS A 88 -4.88 -12.38 4.51
C LYS A 88 -6.33 -12.80 4.28
N GLU A 89 -6.87 -13.58 5.20
CA GLU A 89 -8.22 -14.13 5.17
C GLU A 89 -8.75 -14.32 6.59
N LYS A 90 -10.00 -14.79 6.73
CA LYS A 90 -10.61 -15.02 8.03
C LYS A 90 -9.77 -15.97 8.88
N THR A 91 -9.41 -15.55 10.09
CA THR A 91 -8.68 -16.38 11.07
C THR A 91 -9.63 -17.01 12.08
N SER A 92 -9.18 -18.08 12.74
CA SER A 92 -9.82 -18.62 13.96
C SER A 92 -9.51 -17.80 15.22
N GLU A 93 -8.55 -16.87 15.12
CA GLU A 93 -8.11 -16.01 16.22
C GLU A 93 -8.70 -14.60 16.09
N GLY A 94 -9.97 -14.45 16.47
CA GLY A 94 -10.69 -13.17 16.43
C GLY A 94 -12.14 -13.32 16.00
N ASN A 95 -12.78 -12.20 15.69
CA ASN A 95 -14.14 -12.15 15.15
C ASN A 95 -14.14 -11.69 13.69
N GLY A 96 -13.60 -12.55 12.81
CA GLY A 96 -13.46 -12.22 11.39
C GLY A 96 -12.17 -11.45 11.08
N PRO A 97 -11.97 -11.09 9.81
CA PRO A 97 -10.69 -10.55 9.36
C PRO A 97 -10.41 -9.12 9.85
N PHE A 98 -11.43 -8.33 10.15
CA PHE A 98 -11.27 -6.96 10.67
C PHE A 98 -11.05 -6.88 12.18
N TYR A 99 -11.30 -7.96 12.92
CA TYR A 99 -11.23 -7.99 14.39
C TYR A 99 -10.36 -9.16 14.88
N PRO A 100 -9.06 -9.21 14.54
CA PRO A 100 -8.16 -10.22 15.05
C PRO A 100 -8.01 -10.12 16.57
N ALA A 101 -7.67 -11.23 17.23
CA ALA A 101 -7.48 -11.25 18.67
C ALA A 101 -6.37 -10.27 19.10
N GLY A 102 -6.65 -9.41 20.09
CA GLY A 102 -5.72 -8.36 20.52
C GLY A 102 -4.33 -8.85 20.95
N LYS A 103 -4.21 -10.11 21.39
CA LYS A 103 -2.92 -10.76 21.69
C LYS A 103 -1.96 -10.82 20.49
N LEU A 104 -2.47 -10.68 19.27
CA LEU A 104 -1.70 -10.70 18.04
C LEU A 104 -1.09 -9.33 17.68
N ILE A 105 -1.58 -8.23 18.27
CA ILE A 105 -1.13 -6.87 17.93
C ILE A 105 0.41 -6.74 17.96
N PRO A 106 1.13 -7.18 19.00
CA PRO A 106 2.59 -7.02 19.03
C PRO A 106 3.30 -7.73 17.86
N GLN A 107 2.83 -8.94 17.50
CA GLN A 107 3.38 -9.70 16.38
C GLN A 107 3.08 -9.02 15.03
N LEU A 108 1.85 -8.55 14.83
CA LEU A 108 1.44 -7.90 13.58
C LEU A 108 2.13 -6.55 13.38
N VAL A 109 2.34 -5.78 14.45
CA VAL A 109 3.13 -4.56 14.41
C VAL A 109 4.59 -4.89 14.08
N GLN A 110 5.18 -5.90 14.75
CA GLN A 110 6.56 -6.29 14.52
C GLN A 110 6.81 -6.74 13.07
N ARG A 111 5.88 -7.50 12.46
CA ARG A 111 5.96 -7.96 11.07
C ARG A 111 6.07 -6.81 10.06
N ASN A 112 5.44 -5.68 10.33
CA ASN A 112 5.38 -4.55 9.39
C ASN A 112 6.40 -3.45 9.68
N ARG A 113 7.11 -3.53 10.81
CA ARG A 113 8.01 -2.47 11.29
C ARG A 113 9.10 -2.13 10.27
N GLU A 114 9.76 -3.13 9.71
CA GLU A 114 10.82 -2.91 8.71
C GLU A 114 10.26 -2.29 7.43
N ALA A 115 9.14 -2.81 6.92
CA ALA A 115 8.47 -2.28 5.74
C ALA A 115 8.10 -0.79 5.88
N ILE A 116 7.54 -0.39 7.02
CA ILE A 116 7.16 1.01 7.28
C ILE A 116 8.39 1.90 7.41
N LEU A 117 9.42 1.48 8.15
CA LEU A 117 10.65 2.27 8.29
C LEU A 117 11.39 2.44 6.96
N THR A 118 11.46 1.38 6.15
CA THR A 118 12.04 1.45 4.80
C THR A 118 11.23 2.36 3.88
N PHE A 119 9.89 2.34 3.97
CA PHE A 119 9.06 3.28 3.22
C PHE A 119 9.40 4.73 3.58
N ILE A 120 9.52 5.04 4.88
CA ILE A 120 9.88 6.39 5.35
C ILE A 120 11.26 6.80 4.82
N GLU A 121 12.26 5.90 4.88
CA GLU A 121 13.62 6.18 4.41
C GLU A 121 13.70 6.41 2.89
N LEU A 122 13.02 5.57 2.11
CA LEU A 122 13.03 5.66 0.64
C LEU A 122 12.15 6.80 0.10
N SER A 123 11.25 7.31 0.94
CA SER A 123 10.39 8.44 0.60
C SER A 123 10.98 9.77 1.05
N ALA A 124 12.12 9.83 1.77
CA ALA A 124 12.67 11.09 2.30
C ALA A 124 13.37 11.97 1.25
#